data_AF-A0A442J256-F1
#
_entry.id   AF-A0A442J256-F1
#
_cell.length_a   1.000
_cell.length_b   1.000
_cell.length_c   1.000
_cell.angle_alpha   90.00
_cell.angle_beta   90.00
_cell.angle_gamma   90.00
#
_symmetry.space_group_name_H-M   'P 1'
#
loop_
_entity.id
_entity.type
_entity.pdbx_description
1 polymer ?
#
loop_
_entity_poly.entity_id
_entity_poly.type
_entity_poly.pdbx_seq_one_letter_code
_entity_poly.pdbx_strand_id
1 'polypeptide(L)'
;MAEVATRVSKGVICLVSALQFHEITLQLPRSVWIAIGSKDRKPAIDYPPIRVARFGEKALTLGVKTYTIGAVPVRIFDSAKSIVDCFRFRSTVGLDVAMEALHMGWRSRKAKPDVSP
;
A
#
# COMPACT_ATOMS: atom_id res chain seq x y z
N MET A 1 1.14 -4.47 10.70
CA MET A 1 1.50 -3.16 10.12
C MET A 1 2.25 -2.27 11.10
N ALA A 2 1.73 -2.04 12.32
CA ALA A 2 2.40 -1.23 13.35
C ALA A 2 3.85 -1.65 13.63
N GLU A 3 4.12 -2.94 13.85
CA GLU A 3 5.49 -3.45 14.09
C GLU A 3 6.45 -3.21 12.91
N VAL A 4 5.96 -3.26 11.67
CA VAL A 4 6.79 -2.96 10.50
C VAL A 4 7.06 -1.45 10.41
N ALA A 5 6.07 -0.62 10.74
CA ALA A 5 6.21 0.83 10.70
C ALA A 5 7.23 1.37 11.70
N THR A 6 7.34 0.75 12.88
CA THR A 6 8.38 1.13 13.87
C THR A 6 9.79 0.77 13.38
N ARG A 7 9.95 -0.36 12.69
CA ARG A 7 11.25 -0.82 12.17
C ARG A 7 11.65 -0.21 10.83
N VAL A 8 10.69 0.23 10.04
CA VAL A 8 10.90 0.85 8.72
C VAL A 8 10.28 2.24 8.70
N SER A 9 10.82 3.15 9.53
CA SER A 9 10.31 4.51 9.70
C SER A 9 10.18 5.30 8.38
N LYS A 10 11.07 5.03 7.41
CA LYS A 10 11.05 5.66 6.07
C LYS A 10 10.16 4.95 5.04
N GLY A 11 9.60 3.78 5.34
CA GLY A 11 8.70 3.08 4.42
C GLY A 11 7.23 3.48 4.55
N VAL A 12 6.45 3.13 3.53
CA VAL A 12 4.99 3.36 3.48
C VAL A 12 4.28 2.04 3.20
N ILE A 13 3.25 1.69 3.96
CA ILE A 13 2.42 0.50 3.69
C ILE A 13 1.72 0.69 2.35
N CYS A 14 1.84 -0.30 1.46
CA CYS A 14 1.42 -0.18 0.06
C CYS A 14 0.73 -1.44 -0.46
N LEU A 15 0.30 -1.39 -1.73
CA LEU A 15 -0.26 -2.52 -2.49
C LEU A 15 -1.31 -3.28 -1.68
N VAL A 16 -1.26 -4.62 -1.67
CA VAL A 16 -2.28 -5.47 -1.04
C VAL A 16 -2.46 -5.17 0.45
N SER A 17 -1.40 -4.77 1.17
CA SER A 17 -1.52 -4.37 2.58
C SER A 17 -2.29 -3.05 2.75
N ALA A 18 -2.11 -2.08 1.86
CA ALA A 18 -2.89 -0.85 1.89
C ALA A 18 -4.36 -1.10 1.47
N LEU A 19 -4.59 -1.94 0.45
CA LEU A 19 -5.93 -2.36 0.07
C LEU A 19 -6.68 -3.03 1.23
N GLN A 20 -6.00 -3.92 1.95
CA GLN A 20 -6.55 -4.59 3.13
C GLN A 20 -6.92 -3.58 4.22
N PHE A 21 -6.03 -2.61 4.50
CA PHE A 21 -6.29 -1.57 5.49
C PHE A 21 -7.52 -0.72 5.14
N HIS A 22 -7.71 -0.41 3.85
CA HIS A 22 -8.88 0.33 3.37
C HIS A 22 -10.12 -0.56 3.15
N GLU A 23 -10.02 -1.86 3.43
CA GLU A 23 -11.08 -2.87 3.23
C GLU A 23 -11.63 -2.89 1.78
N ILE A 24 -10.71 -2.81 0.81
CA ILE A 24 -11.03 -2.86 -0.64
C ILE A 24 -10.36 -4.03 -1.34
N THR A 25 -10.15 -5.13 -0.61
CA THR A 25 -9.74 -6.43 -1.14
C THR A 25 -10.20 -7.51 -0.18
N LEU A 26 -10.44 -8.72 -0.68
CA LEU A 26 -10.65 -9.91 0.15
C LEU A 26 -9.35 -10.67 0.43
N GLN A 27 -8.23 -10.22 -0.15
CA GLN A 27 -6.94 -10.85 0.02
C GLN A 27 -6.41 -10.64 1.46
N LEU A 28 -5.96 -11.73 2.07
CA LEU A 28 -5.22 -11.71 3.34
C LEU A 28 -3.72 -11.89 3.03
N PRO A 29 -2.95 -10.80 2.91
CA PRO A 29 -1.55 -10.90 2.53
C PRO A 29 -0.73 -11.59 3.62
N ARG A 30 -0.01 -12.65 3.25
CA ARG A 30 0.94 -13.36 4.14
C ARG A 30 2.17 -12.54 4.52
N SER A 31 2.35 -11.36 3.93
CA SER A 31 3.48 -10.47 4.19
C SER A 31 3.01 -9.03 4.14
N VAL A 32 3.65 -8.17 4.94
CA VAL A 32 3.38 -6.74 4.91
C VAL A 32 4.10 -6.12 3.71
N TRP A 33 3.36 -5.51 2.81
CA TRP A 33 3.90 -4.76 1.68
C TRP A 33 4.35 -3.38 2.13
N ILE A 34 5.60 -3.04 1.79
CA ILE A 34 6.20 -1.74 2.09
C ILE A 34 6.85 -1.12 0.86
N ALA A 35 6.50 0.12 0.60
CA ALA A 35 7.12 0.98 -0.39
C ALA A 35 8.35 1.66 0.20
N ILE A 36 9.46 1.60 -0.53
CA ILE A 36 10.69 2.34 -0.23
C ILE A 36 11.24 2.97 -1.52
N GLY A 37 12.18 3.91 -1.39
CA GLY A 37 12.80 4.58 -2.53
C GLY A 37 13.58 3.61 -3.40
N SER A 38 13.72 3.90 -4.70
CA SER A 38 14.42 3.03 -5.66
C SER A 38 15.85 2.65 -5.25
N LYS A 39 16.54 3.53 -4.49
CA LYS A 39 17.93 3.34 -4.05
C LYS A 39 18.10 2.96 -2.58
N ASP A 40 17.00 2.84 -1.82
CA ASP A 40 17.09 2.58 -0.38
C ASP A 40 17.62 1.18 -0.09
N ARG A 41 18.21 0.96 1.09
CA ARG A 41 18.53 -0.40 1.51
C ARG A 41 17.25 -1.16 1.86
N LYS A 42 17.14 -2.43 1.45
CA LYS A 42 16.05 -3.31 1.89
C LYS A 42 16.14 -3.47 3.42
N PRO A 43 15.06 -3.24 4.17
CA PRO A 43 15.05 -3.49 5.61
C PRO A 43 15.33 -4.95 5.93
N ALA A 44 16.15 -5.21 6.95
CA ALA A 44 16.38 -6.53 7.49
C ALA A 44 15.37 -6.77 8.63
N ILE A 45 14.30 -7.50 8.33
CA ILE A 45 13.23 -7.84 9.28
C ILE A 45 12.89 -9.31 9.07
N ASP A 46 13.04 -10.11 10.13
CA ASP A 46 12.74 -11.54 10.09
C ASP A 46 11.25 -11.82 10.33
N TYR A 47 10.59 -11.02 11.17
CA TYR A 47 9.16 -11.13 11.45
C TYR A 47 8.53 -9.77 11.79
N PRO A 48 7.29 -9.47 11.35
CA PRO A 48 6.51 -10.24 10.38
C PRO A 48 7.17 -10.17 8.99
N PRO A 49 6.96 -11.16 8.12
CA PRO A 49 7.56 -11.18 6.80
C PRO A 49 7.13 -9.95 5.99
N ILE A 50 8.08 -9.34 5.29
CA ILE A 50 7.85 -8.15 4.47
C ILE A 50 8.07 -8.43 2.98
N ARG A 51 7.30 -7.73 2.15
CA ARG A 51 7.57 -7.59 0.71
C ARG A 51 7.86 -6.15 0.39
N VAL A 52 8.87 -5.92 -0.43
CA VAL A 52 9.34 -4.57 -0.78
C VAL A 52 8.91 -4.23 -2.20
N ALA A 53 8.26 -3.08 -2.35
CA ALA A 53 8.00 -2.45 -3.64
C ALA A 53 8.84 -1.17 -3.76
N ARG A 54 9.51 -1.01 -4.90
CA ARG A 54 10.42 0.12 -5.16
C ARG A 54 9.67 1.24 -5.88
N PHE A 55 9.72 2.45 -5.34
CA PHE A 55 9.08 3.62 -5.91
C PHE A 55 10.11 4.72 -6.20
N GLY A 56 9.90 5.42 -7.31
CA GLY A 56 10.55 6.71 -7.54
C GLY A 56 10.01 7.74 -6.54
N GLU A 57 10.81 8.77 -6.28
CA GLU A 57 10.56 9.77 -5.22
C GLU A 57 9.14 10.36 -5.29
N LYS A 58 8.73 10.89 -6.45
CA LYS A 58 7.38 11.47 -6.64
C LYS A 58 6.25 10.47 -6.33
N ALA A 59 6.44 9.22 -6.71
CA ALA A 59 5.43 8.18 -6.51
C ALA A 59 5.40 7.65 -5.07
N LEU A 60 6.47 7.83 -4.30
CA LEU A 60 6.55 7.43 -2.90
C LEU A 60 5.88 8.43 -1.95
N THR A 61 5.72 9.69 -2.37
CA THR A 61 5.14 10.77 -1.56
C THR A 61 3.68 11.07 -1.89
N LEU A 62 3.25 10.85 -3.14
CA LEU A 62 1.86 11.03 -3.55
C LEU A 62 0.92 10.12 -2.73
N GLY A 63 -0.27 10.62 -2.37
CA GLY A 63 -1.34 9.80 -1.77
C GLY A 63 -0.94 9.11 -0.46
N VAL A 64 0.03 9.63 0.28
CA VAL A 64 0.43 9.09 1.59
C VAL A 64 -0.44 9.71 2.68
N LYS A 65 -1.04 8.87 3.51
CA LYS A 65 -1.75 9.28 4.72
C LYS A 65 -1.15 8.59 5.94
N THR A 66 -1.19 9.27 7.07
CA THR A 66 -0.74 8.71 8.35
C THR A 66 -1.94 8.31 9.18
N TYR A 67 -1.94 7.08 9.67
CA TYR A 67 -2.97 6.51 10.53
C TYR A 67 -2.34 6.04 11.83
N THR A 68 -3.03 6.22 12.94
CA THR A 68 -2.59 5.68 14.23
C THR A 68 -3.17 4.28 14.39
N ILE A 69 -2.31 3.25 14.43
CA ILE A 69 -2.70 1.86 14.67
C ILE A 69 -2.15 1.46 16.05
N GLY A 70 -3.05 1.27 17.01
CA GLY A 70 -2.68 1.21 18.42
C GLY A 70 -2.12 2.56 18.87
N ALA A 71 -0.82 2.61 19.18
CA ALA A 71 -0.10 3.85 19.51
C ALA A 71 0.99 4.21 18.47
N VAL A 72 1.03 3.52 17.33
CA VAL A 72 2.08 3.70 16.32
C VAL A 72 1.55 4.50 15.13
N PRO A 73 2.20 5.61 14.74
CA PRO A 73 1.90 6.29 13.48
C PRO A 73 2.39 5.44 12.30
N VAL A 74 1.48 5.09 11.40
CA VAL A 74 1.74 4.25 10.23
C VAL A 74 1.41 5.04 8.98
N ARG A 75 2.41 5.21 8.10
CA ARG A 75 2.19 5.79 6.77
C ARG A 75 1.65 4.72 5.82
N ILE A 76 0.55 5.02 5.15
CA ILE A 76 -0.16 4.10 4.25
C ILE A 76 -0.56 4.88 3.00
N PHE A 77 -0.43 4.27 1.82
CA PHE A 77 -1.03 4.84 0.61
C PHE A 77 -2.55 4.85 0.72
N ASP A 78 -3.20 5.92 0.27
CA ASP A 78 -4.64 6.00 0.21
C ASP A 78 -5.25 4.99 -0.78
N SER A 79 -6.57 4.85 -0.74
CA SER A 79 -7.30 3.89 -1.57
C SER A 79 -7.06 4.09 -3.06
N ALA A 80 -7.14 5.32 -3.56
CA ALA A 80 -7.04 5.62 -4.99
C ALA A 80 -5.64 5.29 -5.51
N LYS A 81 -4.61 5.74 -4.79
CA LYS A 81 -3.22 5.41 -5.11
C LYS A 81 -2.95 3.92 -5.03
N SER A 82 -3.50 3.23 -4.02
CA SER A 82 -3.29 1.80 -3.86
C SER A 82 -3.88 0.99 -5.03
N ILE A 83 -5.05 1.38 -5.56
CA ILE A 83 -5.63 0.75 -6.75
C ILE A 83 -4.75 0.99 -7.98
N VAL A 84 -4.35 2.25 -8.24
CA VAL A 84 -3.47 2.60 -9.36
C VAL A 84 -2.14 1.85 -9.30
N ASP A 85 -1.53 1.78 -8.11
CA ASP A 85 -0.28 1.08 -7.91
C ASP A 85 -0.44 -0.44 -8.11
N CYS A 86 -1.59 -1.04 -7.80
CA CYS A 86 -1.83 -2.46 -8.12
C CYS A 86 -1.84 -2.72 -9.63
N PHE A 87 -2.38 -1.82 -10.46
CA PHE A 87 -2.25 -1.92 -11.92
C PHE A 87 -0.80 -1.76 -12.40
N ARG A 88 -0.06 -0.84 -11.78
CA ARG A 88 1.37 -0.64 -12.06
C ARG A 88 2.18 -1.89 -11.73
N PHE A 89 1.89 -2.53 -10.61
CA PHE A 89 2.56 -3.73 -10.10
C PHE A 89 1.82 -5.04 -10.45
N ARG A 90 0.94 -5.05 -11.46
CA ARG A 90 0.09 -6.22 -11.80
C ARG A 90 0.87 -7.50 -12.09
N SER A 91 2.10 -7.41 -12.61
CA SER A 91 2.97 -8.57 -12.80
C SER A 91 3.48 -9.18 -11.49
N THR A 92 3.43 -8.40 -10.41
CA THR A 92 3.88 -8.78 -9.07
C THR A 92 2.73 -9.19 -8.16
N VAL A 93 1.61 -8.44 -8.20
CA VAL A 93 0.45 -8.68 -7.32
C VAL A 93 -0.68 -9.48 -7.97
N GLY A 94 -0.70 -9.58 -9.30
CA GLY A 94 -1.81 -10.17 -10.06
C GLY A 94 -2.73 -9.10 -10.65
N LEU A 95 -3.19 -9.31 -11.90
CA LEU A 95 -4.18 -8.43 -12.54
C LEU A 95 -5.55 -8.58 -11.89
N ASP A 96 -5.90 -9.79 -11.47
CA ASP A 96 -7.10 -10.11 -10.70
C ASP A 96 -7.20 -9.28 -9.41
N VAL A 97 -6.10 -9.13 -8.67
CA VAL A 97 -6.05 -8.27 -7.48
C VAL A 97 -6.30 -6.80 -7.82
N ALA A 98 -5.70 -6.30 -8.91
CA ALA A 98 -5.93 -4.93 -9.36
C ALA A 98 -7.39 -4.68 -9.78
N MET A 99 -8.00 -5.65 -10.48
CA MET A 99 -9.39 -5.58 -10.91
C MET A 99 -10.37 -5.68 -9.73
N GLU A 100 -10.13 -6.59 -8.79
CA GLU A 100 -10.89 -6.69 -7.54
C GLU A 100 -10.86 -5.35 -6.79
N ALA A 101 -9.66 -4.80 -6.59
CA ALA A 101 -9.46 -3.55 -5.88
C ALA A 101 -10.23 -2.38 -6.51
N LEU A 102 -10.20 -2.29 -7.85
CA LEU A 102 -10.96 -1.28 -8.59
C LEU A 102 -12.47 -1.44 -8.36
N HIS A 103 -13.00 -2.65 -8.51
CA HIS A 103 -14.43 -2.92 -8.33
C HIS A 103 -14.89 -2.65 -6.89
N MET A 104 -14.12 -3.09 -5.89
CA MET A 104 -14.46 -2.88 -4.48
C MET A 104 -14.31 -1.41 -4.07
N GLY A 105 -13.26 -0.73 -4.53
CA GLY A 105 -13.03 0.69 -4.26
C GLY A 105 -14.13 1.59 -4.83
N TRP A 106 -14.61 1.28 -6.04
CA TRP A 106 -15.76 1.96 -6.66
C TRP A 106 -17.05 1.72 -5.87
N ARG A 107 -17.38 0.45 -5.60
CA ARG A 107 -18.63 0.08 -4.90
C ARG A 107 -18.72 0.64 -3.49
N SER A 108 -17.60 0.66 -2.76
CA SER A 108 -17.54 1.21 -1.40
C SER A 108 -17.40 2.74 -1.36
N ARG A 109 -17.31 3.42 -2.52
CA ARG A 109 -17.04 4.86 -2.65
C ARG A 109 -15.75 5.32 -1.94
N LYS A 110 -14.85 4.39 -1.60
CA LYS A 110 -13.56 4.65 -0.97
C LYS A 110 -12.50 5.11 -1.98
N ALA A 111 -12.75 4.88 -3.28
CA ALA A 111 -11.99 5.47 -4.37
C ALA A 111 -12.98 6.13 -5.35
N LYS A 112 -13.03 7.46 -5.33
CA LYS A 112 -13.79 8.24 -6.31
C LYS A 112 -12.85 8.70 -7.41
N PRO A 113 -13.27 8.67 -8.69
CA PRO A 113 -12.56 9.40 -9.73
C PRO A 113 -12.43 10.85 -9.32
N ASP A 114 -11.26 11.43 -9.53
CA ASP A 114 -11.12 12.86 -9.50
C ASP A 114 -11.80 13.41 -10.77
N VAL A 115 -12.98 14.00 -10.60
CA VAL A 115 -13.72 14.68 -11.67
C VAL A 115 -13.44 16.17 -11.53
N SER A 116 -12.17 16.56 -11.65
CA SER A 116 -11.83 17.96 -11.79
C SER A 116 -12.18 18.40 -13.23
N PRO A 117 -12.96 19.47 -13.43
CA PRO A 117 -13.33 19.98 -14.75
C PRO A 117 -12.13 20.54 -15.54
#